data_AF-K3WST6-F1
#
_entry.id   AF-K3WST6-F1
#
_cell.length_a   1.000
_cell.length_b   1.000
_cell.length_c   1.000
_cell.angle_alpha   90.00
_cell.angle_beta   90.00
_cell.angle_gamma   90.00
#
_symmetry.space_group_name_H-M   'P 1'
#
loop_
_entity.id
_entity.type
_entity.pdbx_description
1 polymer ?
#
loop_
_entity_poly.entity_id
_entity_poly.type
_entity_poly.pdbx_seq_one_letter_code
_entity_poly.pdbx_strand_id
1 'polypeptide(L)'
;MHAPLDRPHPDCQEVIMALNLCHEENPRMKFFGACNEAKVALDKCFKKEKERKRDENLRRARASDAYVRQKMKERREREAQAAQDAK
;
A
#
# COMPACT_ATOMS: atom_id res chain seq x y z
N MET A 1 10.44 -12.98 12.54
CA MET A 1 9.32 -12.03 12.66
C MET A 1 9.01 -11.45 11.28
N HIS A 2 7.84 -11.76 10.72
CA HIS A 2 7.31 -11.19 9.46
C HIS A 2 6.18 -10.20 9.78
N ALA A 3 5.75 -9.40 8.81
CA ALA A 3 4.56 -8.55 8.97
C ALA A 3 3.30 -9.41 9.21
N PRO A 4 2.24 -8.85 9.82
CA PRO A 4 0.98 -9.56 10.03
C PRO A 4 0.43 -10.16 8.72
N LEU A 5 0.01 -11.42 8.77
CA LEU A 5 -0.55 -12.20 7.65
C LEU A 5 -2.08 -12.32 7.73
N ASP A 6 -2.69 -11.62 8.67
CA ASP A 6 -4.11 -11.62 9.00
C ASP A 6 -4.99 -10.95 7.93
N ARG A 7 -4.39 -10.05 7.15
CA ARG A 7 -5.06 -9.35 6.05
C ARG A 7 -4.77 -10.00 4.68
N PRO A 8 -5.62 -9.79 3.68
CA PRO A 8 -5.38 -10.28 2.33
C PRO A 8 -4.11 -9.71 1.70
N HIS A 9 -3.28 -10.60 1.16
CA HIS A 9 -2.06 -10.29 0.44
C HIS A 9 -2.13 -10.88 -0.98
N PRO A 10 -2.93 -10.29 -1.89
CA PRO A 10 -3.24 -10.89 -3.19
C PRO A 10 -1.99 -11.17 -4.03
N ASP A 11 -0.97 -10.33 -3.90
CA ASP A 11 0.29 -10.45 -4.65
C ASP A 11 1.28 -11.45 -4.02
N CYS A 12 1.05 -11.88 -2.77
CA CYS A 12 2.00 -12.66 -1.96
C CYS A 12 1.43 -13.93 -1.34
N GLN A 13 0.20 -14.31 -1.69
CA GLN A 13 -0.50 -15.44 -1.08
C GLN A 13 0.27 -16.76 -1.23
N GLU A 14 0.87 -17.01 -2.40
CA GLU A 14 1.67 -18.22 -2.65
C GLU A 14 2.89 -18.31 -1.75
N VAL A 15 3.58 -17.17 -1.52
CA VAL A 15 4.78 -17.12 -0.69
C VAL A 15 4.44 -17.25 0.80
N ILE A 16 3.28 -16.75 1.20
CA ILE A 16 2.73 -16.96 2.55
C ILE A 16 2.45 -18.44 2.77
N MET A 17 1.80 -19.11 1.81
CA MET A 17 1.54 -20.55 1.90
C MET A 17 2.83 -21.36 2.02
N ALA A 18 3.87 -21.03 1.25
CA ALA A 18 5.17 -21.69 1.34
C ALA A 18 5.82 -21.54 2.73
N LEU A 19 5.74 -20.34 3.34
CA LEU A 19 6.27 -20.13 4.69
C LEU A 19 5.45 -20.90 5.74
N ASN A 20 4.13 -20.91 5.61
CA ASN A 20 3.24 -21.65 6.53
C ASN A 20 3.50 -23.15 6.46
N LEU A 21 3.62 -23.71 5.25
CA LEU A 21 3.97 -25.11 5.06
C LEU A 21 5.31 -25.45 5.74
N CYS A 22 6.34 -24.61 5.54
CA CYS A 22 7.62 -24.83 6.21
C CYS A 22 7.47 -24.81 7.76
N HIS A 23 6.67 -23.90 8.30
CA HIS A 23 6.42 -23.83 9.74
C HIS A 23 5.63 -25.02 10.29
N GLU A 24 4.72 -25.60 9.50
CA GLU A 24 3.94 -26.79 9.83
C GLU A 24 4.81 -28.05 9.82
N GLU A 25 5.66 -28.21 8.80
CA GLU A 25 6.60 -29.32 8.67
C GLU A 25 7.74 -29.24 9.71
N ASN A 26 8.10 -28.02 10.14
CA ASN A 26 9.24 -27.76 11.01
C ASN A 26 8.87 -26.98 12.29
N PRO A 27 7.97 -27.48 13.17
CA PRO A 27 7.45 -26.70 14.30
C PRO A 27 8.51 -26.22 15.29
N ARG A 28 9.59 -27.01 15.47
CA ARG A 28 10.73 -26.65 16.33
C ARG A 28 11.84 -25.95 15.56
N MET A 29 12.17 -26.45 14.36
CA MET A 29 13.29 -25.95 13.55
C MET A 29 13.01 -24.58 12.90
N LYS A 30 11.75 -24.15 12.81
CA LYS A 30 11.39 -22.78 12.40
C LYS A 30 12.04 -21.70 13.28
N PHE A 31 12.25 -21.98 14.57
CA PHE A 31 12.92 -21.07 15.49
C PHE A 31 14.44 -21.07 15.35
N PHE A 32 15.01 -22.13 14.76
CA PHE A 32 16.44 -22.27 14.48
C PHE A 32 16.81 -21.83 13.05
N GLY A 33 15.87 -21.23 12.30
CA GLY A 33 16.13 -20.64 10.99
C GLY A 33 15.98 -21.57 9.79
N ALA A 34 15.42 -22.78 9.96
CA ALA A 34 15.18 -23.71 8.85
C ALA A 34 14.27 -23.13 7.74
N CYS A 35 13.42 -22.16 8.08
CA CYS A 35 12.50 -21.50 7.15
C CYS A 35 12.98 -20.11 6.67
N ASN A 36 14.28 -19.80 6.82
CA ASN A 36 14.81 -18.47 6.49
C ASN A 36 14.67 -18.12 5.00
N GLU A 37 14.82 -19.08 4.09
CA GLU A 37 14.68 -18.83 2.66
C GLU A 37 13.24 -18.42 2.29
N ALA A 38 12.26 -19.17 2.79
CA ALA A 38 10.83 -18.85 2.63
C ALA A 38 10.50 -17.48 3.25
N LYS A 39 11.09 -17.17 4.42
CA LYS A 39 10.94 -15.85 5.04
C LYS A 39 11.53 -14.73 4.17
N VAL A 40 12.71 -14.92 3.60
CA VAL A 40 13.35 -13.92 2.71
C VAL A 40 12.52 -13.70 1.45
N ALA A 41 11.93 -14.76 0.89
CA ALA A 41 11.02 -14.65 -0.24
C ALA A 41 9.78 -13.82 0.14
N LEU A 42 9.20 -14.08 1.31
CA LEU A 42 8.04 -13.34 1.82
C LEU A 42 8.35 -11.85 2.00
N ASP A 43 9.48 -11.53 2.64
CA ASP A 43 9.91 -10.15 2.88
C ASP A 43 10.10 -9.39 1.54
N LYS A 44 10.69 -10.04 0.54
CA LYS A 44 10.83 -9.48 -0.81
C LYS A 44 9.47 -9.21 -1.46
N CYS A 45 8.52 -10.12 -1.29
CA CYS A 45 7.18 -9.94 -1.84
C CYS A 45 6.46 -8.76 -1.17
N PHE A 46 6.46 -8.68 0.16
CA PHE A 46 5.86 -7.58 0.90
C PHE A 46 6.49 -6.23 0.60
N LYS A 47 7.80 -6.20 0.33
CA LYS A 47 8.46 -4.97 -0.14
C LYS A 47 7.87 -4.49 -1.47
N LYS A 48 7.72 -5.39 -2.45
CA LYS A 48 7.12 -5.06 -3.76
C LYS A 48 5.67 -4.63 -3.63
N GLU A 49 4.87 -5.34 -2.83
CA GLU A 49 3.47 -4.99 -2.59
C GLU A 49 3.35 -3.59 -1.95
N LYS A 50 4.22 -3.28 -0.98
CA LYS A 50 4.28 -1.97 -0.34
C LYS A 50 4.65 -0.87 -1.32
N GLU A 51 5.63 -1.10 -2.19
CA GLU A 51 6.04 -0.16 -3.23
C GLU A 51 4.89 0.13 -4.20
N ARG A 52 4.20 -0.92 -4.69
CA ARG A 52 3.02 -0.78 -5.55
C ARG A 52 1.92 0.06 -4.89
N LYS A 53 1.56 -0.26 -3.64
CA LYS A 53 0.54 0.49 -2.87
C LYS A 53 0.95 1.94 -2.66
N ARG A 54 2.23 2.20 -2.37
CA ARG A 54 2.74 3.56 -2.20
C ARG A 54 2.59 4.37 -3.50
N ASP A 55 2.93 3.78 -4.63
CA ASP A 55 2.85 4.46 -5.93
C ASP A 55 1.39 4.72 -6.35
N GLU A 56 0.49 3.78 -6.10
CA GLU A 56 -0.95 3.97 -6.30
C GLU A 56 -1.51 5.09 -5.41
N ASN A 57 -1.16 5.08 -4.12
CA ASN A 57 -1.58 6.13 -3.19
C ASN A 57 -1.05 7.50 -3.60
N LEU A 58 0.20 7.58 -4.08
CA LEU A 58 0.77 8.82 -4.58
C LEU A 58 0.01 9.33 -5.81
N ARG A 59 -0.35 8.45 -6.76
CA ARG A 59 -1.15 8.82 -7.93
C ARG A 59 -2.53 9.35 -7.51
N ARG A 60 -3.21 8.64 -6.61
CA ARG A 60 -4.52 9.05 -6.08
C ARG A 60 -4.44 10.39 -5.34
N ALA A 61 -3.42 10.58 -4.50
CA ALA A 61 -3.19 11.82 -3.76
C ALA A 61 -2.97 13.00 -4.71
N ARG A 62 -2.14 12.84 -5.75
CA ARG A 62 -1.91 13.87 -6.77
C ARG A 62 -3.19 14.22 -7.54
N ALA A 63 -3.96 13.22 -7.94
CA ALA A 63 -5.24 13.46 -8.63
C ALA A 63 -6.25 14.20 -7.73
N SER A 64 -6.34 13.81 -6.47
CA SER A 64 -7.20 14.47 -5.48
C SER A 64 -6.76 15.91 -5.21
N ASP A 65 -5.46 16.15 -5.01
CA ASP A 65 -4.90 17.49 -4.80
C ASP A 65 -5.14 18.40 -6.02
N ALA A 66 -4.92 17.90 -7.25
CA ALA A 66 -5.24 18.64 -8.47
C ALA A 66 -6.73 19.01 -8.57
N TYR A 67 -7.62 18.05 -8.31
CA TYR A 67 -9.07 18.27 -8.31
C TYR A 67 -9.49 19.33 -7.28
N VAL A 68 -8.99 19.20 -6.04
CA VAL A 68 -9.29 20.16 -4.96
C VAL A 68 -8.78 21.55 -5.35
N ARG A 69 -7.54 21.68 -5.82
CA ARG A 69 -6.99 22.97 -6.27
C ARG A 69 -7.82 23.61 -7.37
N GLN A 70 -8.24 22.83 -8.37
CA GLN A 70 -9.11 23.31 -9.43
C GLN A 70 -10.43 23.85 -8.86
N LYS A 71 -11.11 23.08 -8.00
CA LYS A 71 -12.37 23.50 -7.38
C LYS A 71 -12.23 24.73 -6.48
N MET A 72 -11.12 24.84 -5.75
CA MET A 72 -10.83 26.04 -4.96
C MET A 72 -10.61 27.26 -5.86
N LYS A 73 -9.92 27.10 -6.99
CA LYS A 73 -9.68 28.17 -7.97
C LYS A 73 -11.00 28.63 -8.61
N GLU A 74 -11.80 27.69 -9.12
CA GLU A 74 -13.12 27.97 -9.69
C GLU A 74 -14.02 28.73 -8.71
N ARG A 75 -14.00 28.36 -7.42
CA ARG A 75 -14.78 29.08 -6.40
C ARG A 75 -14.28 30.51 -6.19
N ARG A 76 -12.97 30.71 -6.06
CA ARG A 76 -12.37 32.05 -5.89
C ARG A 76 -12.70 32.96 -7.07
N GLU A 77 -12.66 32.43 -8.29
CA GLU A 77 -13.01 33.18 -9.51
C GLU A 77 -14.49 33.57 -9.53
N ARG A 78 -15.40 32.65 -9.14
CA ARG A 78 -16.83 32.96 -8.99
C ARG A 78 -17.11 34.03 -7.94
N GLU A 79 -16.44 33.94 -6.79
CA GLU A 79 -16.55 34.93 -5.71
C GLU A 79 -16.03 36.30 -6.18
N ALA A 80 -14.91 36.33 -6.91
CA ALA A 80 -14.36 37.56 -7.47
C ALA A 80 -15.28 38.19 -8.53
N GLN A 81 -15.86 37.39 -9.42
CA GLN A 81 -16.81 37.86 -10.43
C GLN A 81 -18.06 38.43 -9.78
N ALA A 82 -18.66 37.72 -8.81
CA ALA A 82 -19.84 38.20 -8.10
C ALA A 82 -19.58 39.52 -7.36
N ALA A 83 -18.36 39.71 -6.80
CA ALA A 83 -17.97 40.96 -6.16
C ALA A 83 -17.76 42.12 -7.15
N GLN A 84 -17.39 41.83 -8.41
CA GLN A 84 -17.30 42.83 -9.48
C GLN A 84 -18.68 43.23 -9.99
N ASP A 85 -19.57 42.26 -10.20
CA ASP A 85 -20.93 42.50 -10.71
C ASP A 85 -21.83 43.25 -9.70
N ALA A 86 -21.48 43.21 -8.41
CA ALA A 86 -22.18 43.92 -7.34
C ALA A 86 -21.73 45.39 -7.15
N LYS A 87 -20.73 45.86 -7.90
CA LYS A 87 -20.25 47.25 -7.91
C LYS A 87 -20.88 48.06 -9.03
#